data_AF-A0A6J4S917-F1
#
_entry.id   AF-A0A6J4S917-F1
#
_cell.length_a   1.000
_cell.length_b   1.000
_cell.length_c   1.000
_cell.angle_alpha   90.00
_cell.angle_beta   90.00
_cell.angle_gamma   90.00
#
_symmetry.space_group_name_H-M   'P 1'
#
loop_
_entity.id
_entity.type
_entity.pdbx_description
1 polymer ?
#
loop_
_entity_poly.entity_id
_entity_poly.type
_entity_poly.pdbx_seq_one_letter_code
_entity_poly.pdbx_strand_id
1 'polypeptide(L)'
;MSDMHLRSSDDQPDHVATTRPPTVPAASFGGLALEKSGYIVAATGIVVVLAVSGVGKFTGEEVEGLKPVFEGSPLLSWIPPILGDLGSNYLLGVVEVASAALIATSPFSKWAGVAGGALATVTFAVTTSLLFSPTPSIWDERPSGASHATNWGFFLLKDIVHLGASMLVLGSNLQRPGRIGGGEQGTTALPRG
;
A
#
# COMPACT_ATOMS: atom_id res chain seq x y z
N MET A 1 22.58 -77.66 -14.86
CA MET A 1 21.59 -77.54 -13.78
C MET A 1 22.36 -77.36 -12.48
N SER A 2 22.35 -76.26 -11.74
CA SER A 2 21.86 -74.89 -11.89
C SER A 2 22.57 -74.11 -10.78
N ASP A 3 22.98 -72.87 -11.06
CA ASP A 3 23.67 -71.97 -10.15
C ASP A 3 22.92 -71.75 -8.83
N MET A 4 23.62 -71.92 -7.70
CA MET A 4 23.12 -71.53 -6.39
C MET A 4 23.64 -70.13 -6.06
N HIS A 5 22.83 -69.15 -6.44
CA HIS A 5 23.04 -67.73 -6.26
C HIS A 5 23.23 -67.34 -4.78
N LEU A 6 24.25 -66.51 -4.58
CA LEU A 6 24.50 -65.72 -3.38
C LEU A 6 23.26 -64.89 -3.01
N ARG A 7 22.69 -65.14 -1.83
CA ARG A 7 21.71 -64.24 -1.22
C ARG A 7 22.47 -63.15 -0.49
N SER A 8 22.75 -62.05 -1.20
CA SER A 8 23.12 -60.77 -0.60
C SER A 8 21.96 -60.32 0.29
N SER A 9 22.17 -60.39 1.59
CA SER A 9 21.29 -59.88 2.62
C SER A 9 21.89 -58.59 3.16
N ASP A 10 21.74 -57.51 2.41
CA ASP A 10 21.90 -56.13 2.88
C ASP A 10 20.72 -55.31 2.34
N ASP A 11 19.52 -55.66 2.83
CA ASP A 11 18.34 -54.81 2.75
C ASP A 11 18.41 -53.84 3.93
N GLN A 12 19.24 -52.79 3.77
CA GLN A 12 19.30 -51.66 4.69
C GLN A 12 17.98 -50.89 4.52
N PRO A 13 17.10 -50.81 5.54
CA PRO A 13 15.84 -50.09 5.39
C PRO A 13 16.15 -48.62 5.15
N ASP A 14 15.70 -48.09 4.03
CA ASP A 14 15.78 -46.68 3.69
C ASP A 14 15.27 -45.87 4.89
N HIS A 15 16.18 -45.14 5.54
CA HIS A 15 15.83 -44.17 6.56
C HIS A 15 14.96 -43.13 5.89
N VAL A 16 13.63 -43.27 6.03
CA VAL A 16 12.66 -42.24 5.66
C VAL A 16 13.06 -40.99 6.41
N ALA A 17 13.75 -40.09 5.72
CA ALA A 17 14.13 -38.79 6.24
C ALA A 17 12.84 -38.08 6.63
N THR A 18 12.54 -38.09 7.93
CA THR A 18 11.47 -37.32 8.53
C THR A 18 11.86 -35.86 8.37
N THR A 19 11.46 -35.28 7.24
CA THR A 19 11.57 -33.83 7.03
C THR A 19 10.67 -33.20 8.09
N ARG A 20 11.29 -32.74 9.19
CA ARG A 20 10.58 -31.91 10.17
C ARG A 20 9.94 -30.77 9.38
N PRO A 21 8.61 -30.56 9.48
CA PRO A 21 7.98 -29.43 8.82
C PRO A 21 8.71 -28.16 9.28
N PRO A 22 8.91 -27.17 8.38
CA PRO A 22 9.60 -25.94 8.74
C PRO A 22 8.90 -25.31 9.94
N THR A 23 9.60 -25.26 11.07
CA THR A 23 9.12 -24.56 12.26
C THR A 23 9.16 -23.07 11.97
N VAL A 24 8.03 -22.50 11.57
CA VAL A 24 7.87 -21.04 11.51
C VAL A 24 8.07 -20.53 12.94
N PRO A 25 9.05 -19.64 13.20
CA PRO A 25 9.27 -19.10 14.53
C PRO A 25 7.96 -18.46 15.03
N ALA A 26 7.51 -18.86 16.23
CA ALA A 26 6.34 -18.24 16.84
C ALA A 26 6.64 -16.77 17.11
N ALA A 27 5.87 -15.86 16.50
CA ALA A 27 6.03 -14.43 16.71
C ALA A 27 5.84 -14.10 18.20
N SER A 28 6.74 -13.28 18.76
CA SER A 28 6.62 -12.84 20.15
C SER A 28 5.41 -11.92 20.30
N PHE A 29 4.71 -11.99 21.45
CA PHE A 29 3.58 -11.10 21.74
C PHE A 29 3.94 -9.62 21.56
N GLY A 30 5.14 -9.23 21.99
CA GLY A 30 5.65 -7.86 21.82
C GLY A 30 5.86 -7.47 20.35
N GLY A 31 6.34 -8.38 19.51
CA GLY A 31 6.52 -8.13 18.07
C GLY A 31 5.19 -7.88 17.36
N LEU A 32 4.19 -8.72 17.62
CA LEU A 32 2.85 -8.58 17.04
C LEU A 32 2.16 -7.27 17.45
N ALA A 33 2.30 -6.87 18.71
CA ALA A 33 1.71 -5.63 19.21
C ALA A 33 2.35 -4.39 18.56
N LEU A 34 3.67 -4.38 18.39
CA LEU A 34 4.39 -3.29 17.73
C LEU A 34 4.04 -3.19 16.25
N GLU A 35 4.00 -4.32 15.54
CA GLU A 35 3.60 -4.37 14.12
C GLU A 35 2.19 -3.82 13.91
N LYS A 36 1.23 -4.25 14.73
CA LYS A 36 -0.15 -3.75 14.69
C LYS A 36 -0.23 -2.25 14.96
N SER A 37 0.53 -1.76 15.93
CA SER A 37 0.58 -0.33 16.27
C SER A 37 1.17 0.48 15.12
N GLY A 38 2.27 0.01 14.53
CA GLY A 38 2.89 0.61 13.35
C GLY A 38 1.92 0.69 12.16
N TYR A 39 1.17 -0.38 11.90
CA TYR A 39 0.13 -0.38 10.87
C TYR A 39 -0.95 0.67 11.15
N ILE A 40 -1.46 0.76 12.38
CA ILE A 40 -2.49 1.75 12.74
C ILE A 40 -1.97 3.17 12.55
N VAL A 41 -0.74 3.45 12.98
CA VAL A 41 -0.10 4.75 12.79
C VAL A 41 0.05 5.06 11.30
N ALA A 42 0.54 4.11 10.50
CA ALA A 42 0.70 4.28 9.05
C ALA A 42 -0.63 4.53 8.34
N ALA A 43 -1.67 3.74 8.64
CA ALA A 43 -3.00 3.89 8.06
C ALA A 43 -3.63 5.24 8.44
N THR A 44 -3.53 5.63 9.72
CA THR A 44 -4.05 6.91 10.20
C THR A 44 -3.28 8.09 9.60
N GLY A 45 -1.96 7.99 9.52
CA GLY A 45 -1.10 9.00 8.91
C GLY A 45 -1.46 9.26 7.45
N ILE A 46 -1.68 8.21 6.65
CA ILE A 46 -2.14 8.36 5.27
C ILE A 46 -3.50 9.05 5.20
N VAL A 47 -4.45 8.64 6.03
CA VAL A 47 -5.78 9.27 6.05
C VAL A 47 -5.66 10.78 6.33
N VAL A 48 -4.88 11.17 7.34
CA VAL A 48 -4.68 12.58 7.68
C VAL A 48 -3.99 13.34 6.54
N VAL A 49 -2.92 12.79 5.98
CA VAL A 49 -2.15 13.46 4.92
C VAL A 49 -3.00 13.63 3.67
N LEU A 50 -3.72 12.60 3.23
CA LEU A 50 -4.62 12.68 2.07
C LEU A 50 -5.82 13.61 2.33
N ALA A 51 -6.39 13.61 3.54
CA ALA A 51 -7.51 14.49 3.85
C ALA A 51 -7.09 15.97 3.85
N VAL A 52 -5.98 16.30 4.52
CA VAL A 52 -5.48 17.68 4.62
C VAL A 52 -4.97 18.17 3.26
N SER A 53 -4.14 17.37 2.58
CA SER A 53 -3.67 17.69 1.23
C SER A 53 -4.85 17.86 0.27
N GLY A 54 -5.81 16.93 0.30
CA GLY A 54 -6.93 16.90 -0.63
C GLY A 54 -7.87 18.08 -0.46
N VAL A 55 -8.15 18.49 0.78
CA VAL A 55 -8.91 19.72 1.06
C VAL A 55 -8.14 20.97 0.59
N GLY A 56 -6.81 20.98 0.74
CA GLY A 56 -5.95 22.07 0.27
C GLY A 56 -6.01 22.31 -1.25
N LYS A 57 -6.26 21.26 -2.04
CA LYS A 57 -6.38 21.35 -3.52
C LYS A 57 -7.54 22.23 -4.00
N PHE A 58 -8.48 22.59 -3.13
CA PHE A 58 -9.60 23.46 -3.48
C PHE A 58 -9.28 24.96 -3.31
N THR A 59 -8.03 25.33 -3.00
CA THR A 59 -7.60 26.73 -2.84
C THR A 59 -6.91 27.27 -4.10
N GLY A 60 -7.00 28.59 -4.33
CA GLY A 60 -6.35 29.25 -5.48
C GLY A 60 -4.82 29.22 -5.41
N GLU A 61 -4.26 29.35 -4.20
CA GLU A 61 -2.82 29.26 -3.97
C GLU A 61 -2.25 27.91 -4.45
N GLU A 62 -2.97 26.82 -4.19
CA GLU A 62 -2.51 25.49 -4.57
C GLU A 62 -2.65 25.20 -6.06
N VAL A 63 -3.60 25.86 -6.73
CA VAL A 63 -3.74 25.80 -8.19
C VAL A 63 -2.53 26.43 -8.85
N GLU A 64 -2.12 27.63 -8.40
CA GLU A 64 -0.93 28.31 -8.92
C GLU A 64 0.35 27.56 -8.57
N GLY A 65 0.45 27.05 -7.34
CA GLY A 65 1.62 26.32 -6.85
C GLY A 65 1.91 25.04 -7.62
N LEU A 66 0.87 24.32 -8.09
CA LEU A 66 1.03 23.06 -8.81
C LEU A 66 1.21 23.18 -10.32
N LYS A 67 0.96 24.35 -10.93
CA LYS A 67 1.16 24.56 -12.38
C LYS A 67 2.53 24.06 -12.88
N PRO A 68 3.67 24.42 -12.24
CA PRO A 68 4.98 23.98 -12.70
C PRO A 68 5.19 22.47 -12.59
N VAL A 69 4.44 21.79 -11.71
CA VAL A 69 4.49 20.34 -11.54
C VAL A 69 3.72 19.67 -12.68
N PHE A 70 2.53 20.17 -13.03
CA PHE A 70 1.75 19.64 -14.17
C PHE A 70 2.46 19.86 -15.51
N GLU A 71 2.91 21.08 -15.78
CA GLU A 71 3.56 21.44 -17.06
C GLU A 71 4.91 20.75 -17.23
N GLY A 72 5.66 20.62 -16.14
CA GLY A 72 6.99 20.07 -16.14
C GLY A 72 7.06 18.54 -16.07
N SER A 73 5.92 17.84 -15.91
CA SER A 73 5.86 16.39 -15.73
C SER A 73 5.21 15.68 -16.92
N PRO A 74 5.92 14.82 -17.67
CA PRO A 74 5.34 14.10 -18.81
C PRO A 74 4.10 13.26 -18.47
N LEU A 75 4.00 12.77 -17.23
CA LEU A 75 2.87 11.97 -16.76
C LEU A 75 1.60 12.77 -16.48
N LEU A 76 1.72 14.07 -16.21
CA LEU A 76 0.62 14.93 -15.78
C LEU A 76 0.27 16.04 -16.78
N SER A 77 1.16 16.32 -17.73
CA SER A 77 1.02 17.43 -18.69
C SER A 77 -0.20 17.34 -19.61
N TRP A 78 -0.82 16.16 -19.72
CA TRP A 78 -2.03 15.96 -20.52
C TRP A 78 -3.33 16.34 -19.78
N ILE A 79 -3.30 16.51 -18.45
CA ILE A 79 -4.49 16.81 -17.64
C ILE A 79 -4.95 18.27 -17.83
N PRO A 80 -4.08 19.31 -17.70
CA PRO A 80 -4.49 20.70 -17.86
C PRO A 80 -5.12 21.03 -19.23
N PRO A 81 -4.64 20.49 -20.36
CA PRO A 81 -5.33 20.67 -21.65
C PRO A 81 -6.79 20.21 -21.70
N ILE A 82 -7.18 19.24 -20.85
CA ILE A 82 -8.53 18.68 -20.82
C ILE A 82 -9.41 19.37 -19.77
N LEU A 83 -8.86 19.58 -18.57
CA LEU A 83 -9.63 20.04 -17.40
C LEU A 83 -9.36 21.50 -17.00
N GLY A 84 -8.36 22.14 -17.60
CA GLY A 84 -7.81 23.40 -17.14
C GLY A 84 -7.07 23.27 -15.80
N ASP A 85 -6.42 24.34 -15.35
CA ASP A 85 -5.62 24.33 -14.12
C ASP A 85 -6.47 24.05 -12.88
N LEU A 86 -7.62 24.72 -12.77
CA LEU A 86 -8.59 24.51 -11.68
C LEU A 86 -9.10 23.07 -11.65
N GLY A 87 -9.56 22.55 -12.79
CA GLY A 87 -10.10 21.20 -12.87
C GLY A 87 -9.06 20.13 -12.60
N SER A 88 -7.82 20.33 -13.05
CA SER A 88 -6.69 19.44 -12.78
C SER A 88 -6.40 19.35 -11.28
N ASN A 89 -6.37 20.50 -10.59
CA ASN A 89 -6.11 20.53 -9.16
C ASN A 89 -7.28 19.94 -8.36
N TYR A 90 -8.51 20.27 -8.71
CA TYR A 90 -9.71 19.75 -8.04
C TYR A 90 -9.86 18.24 -8.22
N LEU A 91 -9.49 17.70 -9.40
CA LEU A 91 -9.47 16.26 -9.62
C LEU A 91 -8.53 15.56 -8.62
N LEU A 92 -7.32 16.09 -8.42
CA LEU A 92 -6.41 15.56 -7.40
C LEU A 92 -7.04 15.64 -6.00
N GLY A 93 -7.66 16.78 -5.66
CA GLY A 93 -8.35 16.96 -4.39
C GLY A 93 -9.43 15.92 -4.12
N VAL A 94 -10.27 15.65 -5.12
CA VAL A 94 -11.31 14.63 -5.03
C VAL A 94 -10.71 13.24 -4.83
N VAL A 95 -9.66 12.88 -5.59
CA VAL A 95 -8.99 11.58 -5.46
C VAL A 95 -8.38 11.40 -4.07
N GLU A 96 -7.72 12.43 -3.54
CA GLU A 96 -7.09 12.41 -2.22
C GLU A 96 -8.15 12.27 -1.11
N VAL A 97 -9.20 13.10 -1.12
CA VAL A 97 -10.28 13.05 -0.13
C VAL A 97 -11.06 11.72 -0.20
N ALA A 98 -11.37 11.23 -1.40
CA ALA A 98 -12.05 9.95 -1.58
C ALA A 98 -11.20 8.79 -1.05
N SER A 99 -9.90 8.79 -1.34
CA SER A 99 -8.96 7.79 -0.84
C SER A 99 -8.90 7.82 0.69
N ALA A 100 -8.82 9.00 1.30
CA ALA A 100 -8.84 9.17 2.75
C ALA A 100 -10.12 8.60 3.38
N ALA A 101 -11.29 8.93 2.82
CA ALA A 101 -12.58 8.45 3.30
C ALA A 101 -12.71 6.91 3.20
N LEU A 102 -12.26 6.33 2.09
CA LEU A 102 -12.27 4.88 1.87
C LEU A 102 -11.34 4.15 2.83
N ILE A 103 -10.13 4.67 3.07
CA ILE A 103 -9.20 4.08 4.03
C ILE A 103 -9.73 4.22 5.47
N ALA A 104 -10.28 5.38 5.83
CA ALA A 104 -10.85 5.64 7.15
C ALA A 104 -12.03 4.70 7.47
N THR A 105 -12.80 4.31 6.46
CA THR A 105 -13.93 3.37 6.59
C THR A 105 -13.54 1.90 6.45
N SER A 106 -12.26 1.60 6.21
CA SER A 106 -11.73 0.23 6.10
C SER A 106 -11.97 -0.69 7.31
N PRO A 107 -12.13 -0.20 8.57
CA PRO A 107 -12.51 -1.07 9.70
C PRO A 107 -13.91 -1.69 9.52
N PHE A 108 -14.81 -1.02 8.79
CA PHE A 108 -16.18 -1.46 8.58
C PHE A 108 -16.36 -2.26 7.29
N SER A 109 -15.55 -2.00 6.27
CA SER A 109 -15.58 -2.70 5.00
C SER A 109 -14.17 -2.95 4.48
N LYS A 110 -13.79 -4.23 4.34
CA LYS A 110 -12.50 -4.59 3.74
C LYS A 110 -12.37 -4.05 2.32
N TRP A 111 -13.48 -3.99 1.58
CA TRP A 111 -13.51 -3.48 0.21
C TRP A 111 -13.28 -1.97 0.14
N ALA A 112 -13.74 -1.22 1.15
CA ALA A 112 -13.37 0.20 1.27
C ALA A 112 -11.86 0.35 1.46
N GLY A 113 -11.25 -0.49 2.32
CA GLY A 113 -9.80 -0.51 2.50
C GLY A 113 -9.01 -0.93 1.26
N VAL A 114 -9.52 -1.89 0.48
CA VAL A 114 -8.92 -2.29 -0.82
C VAL A 114 -9.02 -1.14 -1.82
N ALA A 115 -10.20 -0.55 -2.01
CA ALA A 115 -10.40 0.54 -2.97
C ALA A 115 -9.58 1.78 -2.59
N GLY A 116 -9.65 2.21 -1.33
CA GLY A 116 -8.90 3.36 -0.82
C GLY A 116 -7.40 3.13 -0.83
N GLY A 117 -6.94 1.94 -0.42
CA GLY A 117 -5.54 1.55 -0.49
C GLY A 117 -5.01 1.54 -1.92
N ALA A 118 -5.77 0.99 -2.87
CA ALA A 118 -5.38 0.98 -4.28
C ALA A 118 -5.32 2.38 -4.89
N LEU A 119 -6.33 3.24 -4.64
CA LEU A 119 -6.31 4.63 -5.11
C LEU A 119 -5.14 5.41 -4.52
N ALA A 120 -4.88 5.26 -3.22
CA ALA A 120 -3.74 5.89 -2.57
C ALA A 120 -2.40 5.38 -3.13
N THR A 121 -2.25 4.07 -3.33
CA THR A 121 -1.05 3.48 -3.94
C THR A 121 -0.80 4.02 -5.34
N VAL A 122 -1.83 4.09 -6.20
CA VAL A 122 -1.69 4.69 -7.54
C VAL A 122 -1.31 6.16 -7.44
N THR A 123 -1.98 6.92 -6.58
CA THR A 123 -1.70 8.35 -6.38
C THR A 123 -0.24 8.58 -5.95
N PHE A 124 0.21 7.89 -4.91
CA PHE A 124 1.58 8.04 -4.42
C PHE A 124 2.63 7.43 -5.36
N ALA A 125 2.28 6.42 -6.17
CA ALA A 125 3.16 5.91 -7.21
C ALA A 125 3.37 6.95 -8.30
N VAL A 126 2.29 7.63 -8.72
CA VAL A 126 2.37 8.74 -9.68
C VAL A 126 3.21 9.88 -9.09
N THR A 127 2.94 10.34 -7.86
CA THR A 127 3.74 11.44 -7.27
C THR A 127 5.19 11.04 -7.07
N THR A 128 5.47 9.85 -6.54
CA THR A 128 6.84 9.35 -6.39
C THR A 128 7.57 9.25 -7.73
N SER A 129 6.87 8.86 -8.80
CA SER A 129 7.48 8.77 -10.13
C SER A 129 7.97 10.11 -10.68
N LEU A 130 7.40 11.24 -10.20
CA LEU A 130 7.84 12.58 -10.59
C LEU A 130 9.27 12.89 -10.14
N LEU A 131 9.76 12.24 -9.08
CA LEU A 131 11.17 12.37 -8.65
C LEU A 131 12.16 11.98 -9.74
N PHE A 132 11.77 11.09 -10.66
CA PHE A 132 12.59 10.65 -11.78
C PHE A 132 12.42 11.54 -13.02
N SER A 133 11.49 12.50 -13.00
CA SER A 133 11.36 13.49 -14.06
C SER A 133 12.38 14.62 -13.80
N PRO A 134 13.24 14.97 -14.78
CA PRO A 134 14.22 16.04 -14.63
C PRO A 134 13.54 17.40 -14.78
N THR A 135 12.67 17.74 -13.83
CA THR A 135 11.88 18.96 -13.84
C THR A 135 12.52 19.99 -12.91
N PRO A 136 12.81 21.22 -13.36
CA PRO A 136 13.39 22.27 -12.52
C PRO A 136 12.55 22.62 -11.28
N SER A 137 11.24 22.35 -11.32
CA SER A 137 10.36 22.53 -10.16
C SER A 137 10.65 21.53 -9.04
N ILE A 138 11.31 20.41 -9.32
CA ILE A 138 11.62 19.32 -8.37
C ILE A 138 13.10 19.34 -7.99
N TRP A 139 13.98 19.51 -8.98
CA TRP A 139 15.43 19.54 -8.83
C TRP A 139 15.97 20.86 -9.36
N ASP A 140 16.64 21.63 -8.49
CA ASP A 140 17.24 22.91 -8.85
C ASP A 140 18.76 22.87 -8.70
N GLU A 141 19.47 23.63 -9.53
CA GLU A 141 20.92 23.68 -9.55
C GLU A 141 21.44 24.83 -8.69
N ARG A 142 22.32 24.51 -7.74
CA ARG A 142 23.02 25.54 -6.98
C ARG A 142 24.02 26.26 -7.89
N PRO A 143 24.41 27.51 -7.56
CA PRO A 143 25.51 28.19 -8.24
C PRO A 143 26.84 27.41 -8.25
N SER A 144 27.00 26.45 -7.33
CA SER A 144 28.14 25.54 -7.27
C SER A 144 28.06 24.35 -8.24
N GLY A 145 27.02 24.24 -9.07
CA GLY A 145 26.76 23.12 -9.99
C GLY A 145 26.19 21.86 -9.32
N ALA A 146 25.86 21.90 -8.03
CA ALA A 146 25.27 20.77 -7.32
C ALA A 146 23.74 20.84 -7.37
N SER A 147 23.09 19.75 -7.81
CA SER A 147 21.64 19.61 -7.78
C SER A 147 21.12 19.45 -6.35
N HIS A 148 20.00 20.09 -6.03
CA HIS A 148 19.31 19.96 -4.75
C HIS A 148 17.79 19.85 -4.93
N ALA A 149 17.12 19.22 -3.96
CA ALA A 149 15.66 19.14 -3.95
C ALA A 149 15.07 20.51 -3.59
N THR A 150 14.08 20.96 -4.36
CA THR A 150 13.25 22.11 -4.03
C THR A 150 12.25 21.75 -2.92
N ASN A 151 11.41 22.69 -2.49
CA ASN A 151 10.29 22.38 -1.59
C ASN A 151 9.37 21.28 -2.16
N TRP A 152 9.13 21.29 -3.48
CA TRP A 152 8.40 20.22 -4.16
C TRP A 152 9.18 18.91 -4.18
N GLY A 153 10.49 18.96 -4.39
CA GLY A 153 11.35 17.77 -4.28
C GLY A 153 11.25 17.10 -2.90
N PHE A 154 11.31 17.88 -1.82
CA PHE A 154 11.11 17.34 -0.45
C PHE A 154 9.70 16.84 -0.21
N PHE A 155 8.68 17.52 -0.75
CA PHE A 155 7.30 17.05 -0.70
C PHE A 155 7.12 15.69 -1.38
N LEU A 156 7.79 15.45 -2.50
CA LEU A 156 7.73 14.17 -3.22
C LEU A 156 8.57 13.07 -2.53
N LEU A 157 9.69 13.42 -1.89
CA LEU A 157 10.50 12.45 -1.15
C LEU A 157 9.73 11.80 0.00
N LYS A 158 8.92 12.58 0.74
CA LYS A 158 8.07 11.99 1.79
C LYS A 158 7.01 11.04 1.22
N ASP A 159 6.62 11.18 -0.05
CA ASP A 159 5.56 10.35 -0.66
C ASP A 159 6.01 8.90 -0.85
N ILE A 160 7.32 8.61 -0.88
CA ILE A 160 7.85 7.24 -0.89
C ILE A 160 7.36 6.45 0.34
N VAL A 161 7.35 7.10 1.51
CA VAL A 161 6.87 6.48 2.76
C VAL A 161 5.36 6.23 2.69
N HIS A 162 4.62 7.17 2.11
CA HIS A 162 3.17 7.06 1.93
C HIS A 162 2.80 5.98 0.91
N LEU A 163 3.59 5.83 -0.16
CA LEU A 163 3.46 4.73 -1.10
C LEU A 163 3.57 3.39 -0.37
N GLY A 164 4.64 3.18 0.39
CA GLY A 164 4.83 1.95 1.18
C GLY A 164 3.68 1.70 2.16
N ALA A 165 3.28 2.72 2.92
CA ALA A 165 2.18 2.60 3.87
C ALA A 165 0.82 2.32 3.19
N SER A 166 0.57 2.85 1.99
CA SER A 166 -0.67 2.59 1.24
C SER A 166 -0.71 1.15 0.72
N MET A 167 0.43 0.62 0.28
CA MET A 167 0.58 -0.79 -0.11
C MET A 167 0.34 -1.72 1.09
N LEU A 168 0.79 -1.35 2.29
CA LEU A 168 0.46 -2.08 3.51
C LEU A 168 -1.05 -2.07 3.77
N VAL A 169 -1.71 -0.92 3.67
CA VAL A 169 -3.17 -0.83 3.82
C VAL A 169 -3.89 -1.72 2.81
N LEU A 170 -3.52 -1.65 1.53
CA LEU A 170 -4.08 -2.46 0.46
C LEU A 170 -3.87 -3.95 0.73
N GLY A 171 -2.63 -4.37 0.96
CA GLY A 171 -2.26 -5.76 1.20
C GLY A 171 -2.96 -6.34 2.43
N SER A 172 -2.98 -5.62 3.55
CA SER A 172 -3.68 -6.07 4.76
C SER A 172 -5.18 -6.22 4.55
N ASN A 173 -5.82 -5.36 3.75
CA ASN A 173 -7.25 -5.48 3.48
C ASN A 173 -7.58 -6.60 2.48
N LEU A 174 -6.69 -6.89 1.51
CA LEU A 174 -6.82 -8.04 0.60
C LEU A 174 -6.74 -9.37 1.36
N GLN A 175 -5.91 -9.44 2.39
CA GLN A 175 -5.73 -10.64 3.22
C GLN A 175 -6.86 -10.84 4.25
N ARG A 176 -7.71 -9.83 4.51
CA ARG A 176 -8.83 -9.97 5.45
C ARG A 176 -9.86 -10.98 4.92
N PRO A 177 -10.20 -12.02 5.70
CA PRO A 177 -11.33 -12.88 5.38
C PRO A 177 -12.60 -12.04 5.19
N GLY A 178 -13.45 -12.41 4.23
CA GLY A 178 -14.77 -11.79 4.13
C GLY A 178 -15.53 -12.02 5.44
N ARG A 179 -16.22 -11.01 5.97
CA ARG A 179 -17.25 -11.25 6.99
C ARG A 179 -18.33 -12.08 6.29
N ILE A 180 -18.30 -13.40 6.47
CA ILE A 180 -19.45 -14.23 6.13
C ILE A 180 -20.57 -13.73 7.05
N GLY A 181 -21.63 -13.19 6.45
CA GLY A 181 -22.81 -12.77 7.18
C GLY A 181 -23.28 -13.94 8.04
N GLY A 182 -23.47 -13.69 9.33
CA GLY A 182 -24.01 -14.68 10.27
C GLY A 182 -25.45 -15.02 9.88
N GLY A 183 -25.60 -15.96 8.95
CA GLY A 183 -26.83 -16.69 8.72
C GLY A 183 -26.81 -17.93 9.60
N GLU A 184 -27.77 -17.97 10.53
CA GLU A 184 -28.26 -19.16 11.21
C GLU A 184 -27.30 -19.83 12.22
N GLN A 185 -27.36 -19.35 13.46
CA GLN A 185 -27.17 -20.23 14.61
C GLN A 185 -28.25 -21.31 14.54
N GLY A 186 -27.88 -22.48 14.02
CA GLY A 186 -28.68 -23.70 14.12
C GLY A 186 -29.00 -23.92 15.59
N THR A 187 -30.30 -23.86 15.90
CA THR A 187 -30.84 -24.14 17.22
C THR A 187 -30.42 -25.55 17.63
N THR A 188 -29.47 -25.66 18.56
CA THR A 188 -29.20 -26.90 19.27
C THR A 188 -30.35 -27.15 20.22
N ALA A 189 -31.43 -27.76 19.71
CA ALA A 189 -32.48 -28.32 20.53
C ALA A 189 -31.88 -29.52 21.30
N LEU A 190 -31.64 -29.33 22.60
CA LEU A 190 -31.31 -30.41 23.53
C LEU A 190 -32.51 -31.38 23.59
N PRO A 191 -32.30 -32.71 23.47
CA PRO A 191 -33.36 -33.65 23.75
C PRO A 191 -33.62 -33.63 25.26
N ARG A 192 -34.86 -33.30 25.64
CA ARG A 192 -35.40 -33.60 26.97
C ARG A 192 -36.19 -34.90 26.85
N GLY A 193 -35.82 -35.88 27.67
CA GLY A 193 -36.63 -37.09 27.95
C GLY A 193 -36.18 -38.29 27.16
#